data_AF-A0A7W1NWF2-F1
#
_entry.id   AF-A0A7W1NWF2-F1
#
_cell.length_a   1.000
_cell.length_b   1.000
_cell.length_c   1.000
_cell.angle_alpha   90.00
_cell.angle_beta   90.00
_cell.angle_gamma   90.00
#
_symmetry.space_group_name_H-M   'P 1'
#
loop_
_entity.id
_entity.type
_entity.pdbx_description
1 polymer ?
#
loop_
_entity_poly.entity_id
_entity_poly.type
_entity_poly.pdbx_seq_one_letter_code
_entity_poly.pdbx_strand_id
1 'polypeptide(L)' 'MLWIARFVETIHHEELTGQWAGYYRIRVGDYRIIYRIEHSELLIVIEAIGHRREIYND' A
#
# COMPACT_ATOMS: atom_id res chain seq x y z
N MET A 1 -2.79 -6.63 17.78
CA MET A 1 -2.36 -5.22 17.96
C MET A 1 -2.05 -4.65 16.59
N LEU A 2 -2.96 -3.88 15.99
CA LEU A 2 -2.85 -3.40 14.60
C LEU A 2 -1.85 -2.23 14.53
N TRP A 3 -0.63 -2.50 14.07
CA TRP A 3 0.45 -1.50 13.96
C TRP A 3 0.11 -0.38 12.94
N ILE A 4 -0.68 -0.70 11.90
CA ILE A 4 -1.05 0.21 10.81
C ILE A 4 -1.80 1.47 11.29
N ALA A 5 -2.73 1.33 12.25
CA ALA A 5 -3.55 2.47 12.70
C ALA A 5 -2.73 3.56 13.41
N ARG A 6 -1.55 3.23 13.94
CA ARG A 6 -0.69 4.19 14.65
C ARG A 6 0.28 4.95 13.76
N PHE A 7 0.45 4.53 12.50
CA PHE A 7 1.49 5.05 11.61
C PHE A 7 0.95 5.59 10.29
N VAL A 8 -0.36 5.56 10.05
CA VAL A 8 -0.99 6.10 8.83
C VAL A 8 -0.47 7.50 8.46
N GLU A 9 -0.26 8.37 9.44
CA GLU A 9 0.20 9.75 9.21
C GLU A 9 1.71 9.86 8.94
N THR A 10 2.50 8.84 9.30
CA THR A 10 3.97 8.84 9.17
C THR A 10 4.46 7.96 8.03
N ILE A 11 3.56 7.23 7.39
CA ILE A 11 3.88 6.39 6.25
C ILE A 11 4.12 7.30 5.05
N HIS A 12 5.36 7.30 4.56
CA HIS A 12 5.65 7.84 3.24
C HIS A 12 4.94 6.98 2.19
N HIS A 13 3.90 7.54 1.59
CA HIS A 13 3.16 6.90 0.51
C HIS A 13 4.01 6.91 -0.76
N GLU A 14 4.60 5.77 -1.12
CA GLU A 14 5.29 5.63 -2.40
C GLU A 14 4.24 5.47 -3.51
N GLU A 15 3.94 6.55 -4.23
CA GLU A 15 3.05 6.49 -5.38
C GLU A 15 3.66 5.64 -6.49
N LEU A 16 2.83 4.75 -7.06
CA LEU A 16 3.21 3.93 -8.20
C LEU A 16 3.03 4.73 -9.50
N THR A 17 3.77 4.33 -10.54
CA THR A 17 3.77 5.02 -11.84
C THR A 17 3.19 4.16 -12.95
N GLY A 18 2.93 4.78 -14.11
CA GLY A 18 2.40 4.09 -15.29
C GLY A 18 0.94 3.67 -15.09
N GLN A 19 0.61 2.42 -15.43
CA GLN A 19 -0.75 1.88 -15.30
C GLN A 19 -1.27 1.83 -13.85
N TRP A 20 -0.38 2.01 -12.86
CA TRP A 20 -0.70 2.01 -11.44
C TRP A 20 -0.67 3.43 -10.83
N ALA A 21 -0.67 4.49 -11.64
CA ALA A 21 -0.78 5.85 -11.14
C ALA A 21 -2.04 6.03 -10.26
N GLY A 22 -1.91 6.75 -9.14
CA GLY A 22 -2.96 6.87 -8.13
C GLY A 22 -3.07 5.71 -7.13
N TYR A 23 -2.27 4.65 -7.29
CA TYR A 23 -2.04 3.64 -6.25
C TYR A 23 -0.76 3.94 -5.50
N TYR A 24 -0.70 3.45 -4.27
CA TYR A 24 0.41 3.61 -3.36
C TYR A 24 0.91 2.26 -2.88
N ARG A 25 2.20 2.21 -2.55
CA ARG A 25 2.84 1.03 -1.97
C ARG A 25 3.42 1.35 -0.59
N ILE A 26 3.19 0.43 0.34
CA ILE A 26 3.90 0.38 1.62
C ILE A 26 4.72 -0.90 1.70
N ARG A 27 5.93 -0.79 2.26
CA ARG A 27 6.80 -1.92 2.57
C ARG A 27 6.70 -2.22 4.06
N VAL A 28 6.31 -3.45 4.41
CA VAL A 28 6.26 -3.94 5.80
C VAL A 28 7.14 -5.18 5.89
N GLY A 29 8.41 -4.98 6.22
CA GLY A 29 9.42 -6.04 6.13
C GLY A 29 9.49 -6.63 4.71
N ASP A 30 9.26 -7.94 4.61
CA ASP A 30 9.23 -8.64 3.31
C ASP A 30 7.88 -8.52 2.57
N TYR A 31 6.83 -7.96 3.17
CA TYR A 31 5.55 -7.78 2.49
C TYR A 31 5.45 -6.44 1.78
N ARG A 32 4.68 -6.40 0.69
CA ARG A 32 4.23 -5.15 0.08
C ARG A 32 2.71 -5.12 0.12
N ILE A 33 2.19 -3.93 0.41
CA ILE A 33 0.77 -3.61 0.42
C ILE A 33 0.55 -2.58 -0.67
N ILE A 34 -0.35 -2.87 -1.61
CA ILE A 34 -0.81 -1.94 -2.63
C ILE A 34 -2.20 -1.48 -2.23
N TYR A 35 -2.41 -0.18 -2.23
CA TYR A 35 -3.68 0.41 -1.83
C TYR A 35 -3.92 1.73 -2.59
N ARG A 36 -5.14 2.23 -2.51
CA ARG A 36 -5.53 3.56 -2.96
C ARG A 36 -6.29 4.30 -1.86
N ILE A 37 -6.32 5.62 -1.97
CA ILE A 37 -7.01 6.50 -1.02
C ILE A 37 -8.21 7.11 -1.73
N GLU A 38 -9.39 6.91 -1.18
CA GLU A 38 -10.63 7.53 -1.62
C GLU A 38 -10.95 8.71 -0.69
N HIS A 39 -10.43 9.89 -1.04
CA HIS A 39 -10.52 11.09 -0.19
C HIS A 39 -11.95 11.55 0.11
N SER A 40 -12.90 11.33 -0.82
CA SER A 40 -14.31 11.69 -0.62
C SER A 40 -14.96 10.90 0.51
N GLU A 41 -14.50 9.66 0.73
CA GLU A 41 -15.07 8.74 1.71
C GLU A 41 -14.14 8.54 2.93
N LEU A 42 -12.98 9.22 2.93
CA LEU A 42 -11.90 9.02 3.91
C LEU A 42 -11.53 7.53 4.06
N LEU A 43 -11.56 6.80 2.95
CA LEU A 43 -11.38 5.36 2.90
C LEU A 43 -10.01 4.98 2.30
N ILE A 44 -9.37 3.97 2.88
CA ILE A 44 -8.19 3.32 2.32
C ILE A 44 -8.62 1.94 1.83
N VAL A 45 -8.46 1.69 0.53
CA VAL A 45 -8.80 0.40 -0.09
C VAL A 45 -7.51 -0.36 -0.38
N ILE A 46 -7.34 -1.52 0.26
CA ILE A 46 -6.21 -2.40 -0.02
C ILE A 46 -6.55 -3.31 -1.20
N GLU A 47 -5.82 -3.15 -2.29
CA GLU A 47 -5.98 -3.97 -3.50
C GLU A 47 -5.23 -5.29 -3.42
N ALA A 48 -4.04 -5.27 -2.81
CA ALA A 48 -3.20 -6.45 -2.70
C ALA A 48 -2.28 -6.39 -1.47
N ILE A 49 -2.07 -7.57 -0.88
CA ILE A 49 -1.04 -7.82 0.12
C ILE A 49 -0.29 -9.06 -0.34
N GLY A 50 1.02 -8.97 -0.48
CA GLY A 50 1.83 -10.10 -0.93
C GLY A 50 3.25 -10.06 -0.39
N HIS A 51 3.85 -11.23 -0.26
CA HIS A 51 5.26 -11.33 0.08
C HIS A 51 6.12 -10.87 -1.12
N ARG A 52 7.34 -10.37 -0.89
CA ARG A 52 8.23 -9.89 -1.97
C ARG A 52 8.47 -10.92 -3.06
N ARG A 53 8.43 -12.19 -2.70
CA ARG A 53 8.60 -13.31 -3.63
C ARG A 53 7.39 -13.54 -4.50
N GLU A 54 6.20 -13.19 -4.04
CA GLU A 54 4.95 -13.37 -4.79
C GLU A 54 4.68 -12.21 -5.76
N ILE A 55 5.25 -11.03 -5.48
CA ILE A 55 5.04 -9.82 -6.28
C ILE A 55 6.02 -9.70 -7.47
N TYR A 56 7.18 -10.37 -7.40
CA TYR A 56 8.21 -10.35 -8.45
C TYR A 56 8.42 -11.71 -9.14
N ASN A 57 7.57 -12.70 -8.88
CA ASN A 57 7.66 -13.95 -9.63
C ASN A 57 6.88 -13.78 -10.95
N ASP A 58 7.65 -13.59 -12.02
CA ASP A 58 7.28 -13.91 -13.41
C ASP A 58 6.94 -15.41 -13.57
#